data_AF-A0A968TWW8-F1
#
_entry.id   AF-A0A968TWW8-F1
#
_cell.length_a   1.000
_cell.length_b   1.000
_cell.length_c   1.000
_cell.angle_alpha   90.00
_cell.angle_beta   90.00
_cell.angle_gamma   90.00
#
_symmetry.space_group_name_H-M   'P 1'
#
loop_
_entity.id
_entity.type
_entity.pdbx_description
1 polymer ?
#
loop_
_entity_poly.entity_id
_entity_poly.type
_entity_poly.pdbx_seq_one_letter_code
_entity_poly.pdbx_strand_id
1 'polypeptide(L)'
;MRNMTSLPGERVKQVRCTKDTLRVDLMDGRAIIVPLAWYPRLLHAKPAQRQHWQIAGGGYGIHWPDLDEDLSVEGLLRGLPAPSVGAGTPTFISNVVVNPATRRSAPVNTQRLRSLAKVSSRKSNHQLYEKAILSKTSKD
;
A
#
# COMPACT_ATOMS: atom_id res chain seq x y z
N MET A 1 -22.21 -19.36 15.17
CA MET A 1 -21.07 -18.42 15.17
C MET A 1 -20.72 -18.11 13.73
N ARG A 2 -20.81 -16.85 13.26
CA ARG A 2 -20.34 -16.50 11.90
C ARG A 2 -18.84 -16.29 11.98
N ASN A 3 -18.06 -17.11 11.28
CA ASN A 3 -16.64 -16.85 11.12
C ASN A 3 -16.47 -15.54 10.34
N MET A 4 -15.79 -14.57 10.94
CA MET A 4 -15.37 -13.29 10.33
C MET A 4 -14.26 -13.47 9.27
N THR A 5 -14.02 -14.69 8.80
CA THR A 5 -13.06 -14.98 7.75
C THR A 5 -13.67 -14.60 6.42
N SER A 6 -13.12 -13.55 5.81
CA SER A 6 -13.30 -13.12 4.42
C SER A 6 -13.92 -14.22 3.55
N LEU A 7 -15.16 -14.03 3.11
CA LEU A 7 -15.88 -15.08 2.39
C LEU A 7 -15.22 -15.29 1.03
N PRO A 8 -15.10 -16.54 0.51
CA PRO A 8 -14.48 -16.81 -0.79
C PRO A 8 -15.08 -16.01 -1.96
N GLY A 9 -16.33 -15.56 -1.80
CA GLY A 9 -17.07 -14.72 -2.74
C GLY A 9 -16.71 -13.23 -2.72
N GLU A 10 -16.03 -12.75 -1.68
CA GLU A 10 -15.70 -11.34 -1.46
C GLU A 10 -14.45 -10.87 -2.21
N ARG A 11 -14.01 -11.63 -3.22
CA ARG A 11 -12.85 -11.22 -4.02
C ARG A 11 -13.23 -10.16 -5.04
N VAL A 12 -12.31 -9.23 -5.27
CA VAL A 12 -12.41 -8.19 -6.29
C VAL A 12 -12.47 -8.85 -7.67
N LYS A 13 -13.51 -8.48 -8.44
CA LYS A 13 -13.65 -8.79 -9.86
C LYS A 13 -13.25 -7.62 -10.73
N GLN A 14 -13.77 -6.44 -10.40
CA GLN A 14 -13.53 -5.24 -11.19
C GLN A 14 -13.68 -3.98 -10.36
N VAL A 15 -12.90 -2.96 -10.71
CA VAL A 15 -12.96 -1.65 -10.08
C VAL A 15 -13.24 -0.59 -11.15
N ARG A 16 -14.15 0.33 -10.83
CA ARG A 16 -14.51 1.47 -11.70
C ARG A 16 -14.61 2.73 -10.86
N CYS A 17 -13.89 3.76 -11.25
CA CYS A 17 -14.00 5.10 -10.66
C CYS A 17 -14.73 6.02 -11.64
N THR A 18 -15.75 6.72 -11.15
CA THR A 18 -16.37 7.84 -11.87
C THR A 18 -15.84 9.16 -11.31
N LYS A 19 -16.51 10.28 -11.61
CA LYS A 19 -16.20 11.55 -10.96
C LYS A 19 -16.55 11.52 -9.46
N ASP A 20 -17.63 10.83 -9.11
CA ASP A 20 -18.25 10.96 -7.78
C ASP A 20 -18.23 9.65 -6.98
N THR A 21 -18.01 8.50 -7.63
CA THR A 21 -18.13 7.18 -7.00
C THR A 21 -16.96 6.25 -7.32
N LEU A 22 -16.63 5.41 -6.33
CA LEU A 22 -15.84 4.20 -6.49
C LEU A 22 -16.80 3.00 -6.46
N ARG A 23 -16.80 2.20 -7.52
CA ARG A 23 -17.53 0.94 -7.62
C ARG A 23 -16.56 -0.23 -7.65
N VAL A 24 -16.82 -1.23 -6.82
CA VAL A 24 -16.11 -2.51 -6.79
C VAL A 24 -17.11 -3.64 -6.98
N ASP A 25 -16.96 -4.38 -8.08
CA ASP A 25 -17.71 -5.60 -8.32
C ASP A 25 -16.97 -6.78 -7.68
N LEU A 26 -17.71 -7.63 -6.96
CA LEU A 26 -17.18 -8.82 -6.30
C LEU A 26 -17.48 -10.09 -7.11
N MET A 27 -16.73 -11.15 -6.85
CA MET A 27 -16.88 -12.44 -7.53
C MET A 27 -18.20 -13.15 -7.20
N ASP A 28 -18.82 -12.85 -6.05
CA ASP A 28 -20.14 -13.35 -5.66
C ASP A 28 -21.33 -12.63 -6.34
N GLY A 29 -21.05 -11.66 -7.22
CA GLY A 29 -22.08 -10.90 -7.94
C GLY A 29 -22.58 -9.66 -7.21
N ARG A 30 -22.14 -9.40 -5.97
CA ARG A 30 -22.40 -8.11 -5.31
C ARG A 30 -21.57 -6.99 -5.93
N ALA A 31 -22.04 -5.77 -5.73
CA ALA A 31 -21.28 -4.57 -6.02
C ALA A 31 -21.34 -3.61 -4.84
N ILE A 32 -20.18 -3.09 -4.46
CA ILE A 32 -20.03 -2.03 -3.47
C ILE A 32 -19.89 -0.71 -4.23
N ILE A 33 -20.69 0.29 -3.87
CA ILE A 33 -20.60 1.64 -4.42
C ILE A 33 -20.48 2.61 -3.25
N VAL A 34 -19.42 3.40 -3.26
CA VAL A 34 -19.13 4.39 -2.23
C VAL A 34 -18.75 5.73 -2.87
N PRO A 35 -18.93 6.87 -2.17
CA PRO A 35 -18.46 8.15 -2.66
C PRO A 35 -16.95 8.15 -2.88
N LEU A 36 -16.47 8.63 -4.03
CA LEU A 36 -15.04 8.78 -4.30
C LEU A 36 -14.39 9.78 -3.33
N ALA A 37 -15.18 10.73 -2.81
CA ALA A 37 -14.74 11.73 -1.84
C ALA A 37 -14.18 11.13 -0.54
N TRP A 38 -14.50 9.87 -0.21
CA TRP A 38 -13.95 9.17 0.95
C TRP A 38 -12.48 8.75 0.77
N TYR A 39 -11.96 8.84 -0.45
CA TYR A 39 -10.60 8.42 -0.81
C TYR A 39 -9.87 9.60 -1.48
N PRO A 40 -9.34 10.57 -0.70
CA PRO A 40 -8.81 11.82 -1.25
C PRO A 40 -7.72 11.65 -2.30
N ARG A 41 -6.88 10.61 -2.20
CA ARG A 41 -5.88 10.30 -3.23
C ARG A 41 -6.53 9.92 -4.56
N LEU A 42 -7.56 9.08 -4.53
CA LEU A 42 -8.32 8.72 -5.73
C LEU A 42 -9.13 9.91 -6.26
N LEU A 43 -9.71 10.72 -5.38
CA LEU A 43 -10.49 11.91 -5.73
C LEU A 43 -9.67 12.93 -6.55
N HIS A 44 -8.39 13.12 -6.21
CA HIS A 44 -7.50 14.06 -6.90
C HIS A 44 -6.67 13.41 -8.03
N ALA A 45 -6.73 12.09 -8.18
CA ALA A 45 -6.00 11.37 -9.22
C ALA A 45 -6.53 11.67 -10.63
N LYS A 46 -5.63 11.63 -11.63
CA LYS A 46 -6.01 11.69 -13.06
C LYS A 46 -6.81 10.44 -13.45
N PRO A 47 -7.68 10.51 -14.47
CA PRO A 47 -8.44 9.34 -14.94
C PRO A 47 -7.57 8.13 -15.27
N ALA A 48 -6.42 8.33 -15.92
CA ALA A 48 -5.48 7.25 -16.23
C ALA A 48 -4.93 6.54 -14.99
N GLN A 49 -4.60 7.30 -13.94
CA GLN A 49 -4.12 6.74 -12.67
C GLN A 49 -5.22 5.96 -11.96
N ARG A 50 -6.48 6.42 -11.99
CA ARG A 50 -7.62 5.68 -11.42
C ARG A 50 -7.90 4.37 -12.15
N GLN A 51 -7.63 4.32 -13.44
CA GLN A 51 -7.80 3.12 -14.27
C GLN A 51 -6.67 2.11 -14.06
N HIS A 52 -5.49 2.56 -13.62
CA HIS A 52 -4.35 1.71 -13.33
C HIS A 52 -4.42 1.16 -11.90
N TRP A 53 -5.26 0.14 -11.69
CA TRP A 53 -5.37 -0.60 -10.43
C TRP A 53 -4.97 -2.06 -10.62
N GLN A 54 -4.62 -2.71 -9.52
CA GLN A 54 -4.21 -4.11 -9.46
C GLN A 54 -4.93 -4.82 -8.30
N ILE A 55 -5.19 -6.12 -8.47
CA ILE A 55 -5.68 -6.96 -7.37
C ILE A 55 -4.53 -7.21 -6.39
N ALA A 56 -4.78 -7.00 -5.10
CA ALA A 56 -3.84 -7.24 -4.01
C ALA A 56 -4.41 -8.24 -2.98
N GLY A 57 -3.57 -8.72 -2.07
CA GLY A 57 -3.99 -9.50 -0.92
C GLY A 57 -4.80 -10.76 -1.25
N GLY A 58 -4.44 -11.50 -2.31
CA GLY A 58 -5.12 -12.73 -2.71
C GLY A 58 -6.56 -12.52 -3.24
N GLY A 59 -6.90 -11.30 -3.67
CA GLY A 59 -8.24 -10.96 -4.15
C GLY A 59 -9.03 -10.07 -3.20
N TYR A 60 -8.54 -9.82 -1.99
CA TYR A 60 -9.26 -9.06 -0.96
C TYR A 60 -8.79 -7.61 -0.81
N GLY A 61 -7.86 -7.17 -1.67
CA GLY A 61 -7.39 -5.79 -1.73
C GLY A 61 -7.31 -5.26 -3.15
N ILE A 62 -7.21 -3.94 -3.26
CA ILE A 62 -7.05 -3.18 -4.50
C ILE A 62 -5.87 -2.23 -4.28
N HIS A 63 -4.89 -2.26 -5.18
CA HIS A 63 -3.72 -1.40 -5.15
C HIS A 63 -3.69 -0.47 -6.38
N TRP A 64 -3.45 0.82 -6.18
CA TRP A 64 -3.19 1.80 -7.23
C TRP A 64 -1.70 2.20 -7.20
N PRO A 65 -0.84 1.59 -8.04
CA PRO A 65 0.61 1.81 -7.99
C PRO A 65 1.02 3.26 -8.31
N ASP A 66 0.30 3.94 -9.19
CA ASP A 66 0.61 5.34 -9.56
C ASP A 66 0.32 6.34 -8.42
N LEU A 67 -0.41 5.90 -7.39
CA LEU A 67 -0.89 6.72 -6.28
C LEU A 67 -0.37 6.23 -4.93
N ASP A 68 0.26 5.05 -4.89
CA ASP A 68 0.66 4.34 -3.67
C ASP A 68 -0.52 4.18 -2.69
N GLU A 69 -1.69 3.81 -3.21
CA GLU A 69 -2.94 3.70 -2.46
C GLU A 69 -3.45 2.27 -2.43
N ASP A 70 -3.84 1.79 -1.24
CA ASP A 70 -4.35 0.45 -1.01
C ASP A 70 -5.71 0.48 -0.30
N LEU A 71 -6.69 -0.24 -0.83
CA LEU A 71 -8.01 -0.42 -0.21
C LEU A 71 -8.31 -1.90 0.00
N SER A 72 -8.90 -2.25 1.16
CA SER A 72 -9.36 -3.61 1.44
C SER A 72 -10.87 -3.77 1.17
N VAL A 73 -11.27 -4.94 0.69
CA VAL A 73 -12.70 -5.26 0.50
C VAL A 73 -13.45 -5.23 1.83
N GLU A 74 -12.83 -5.70 2.91
CA GLU A 74 -13.41 -5.63 4.25
C GLU A 74 -13.69 -4.18 4.68
N GLY A 75 -12.75 -3.25 4.45
CA GLY A 75 -12.93 -1.83 4.77
C GLY A 75 -14.09 -1.23 3.98
N LEU A 76 -14.20 -1.57 2.69
CA LEU A 76 -15.30 -1.16 1.83
C LEU A 76 -16.66 -1.73 2.29
N LEU A 77 -16.73 -3.00 2.67
CA LEU A 77 -17.95 -3.64 3.17
C LEU A 77 -18.42 -3.04 4.51
N ARG A 78 -17.48 -2.56 5.33
CA ARG A 78 -17.78 -1.86 6.59
C ARG A 78 -18.12 -0.39 6.38
N GLY A 79 -17.98 0.16 5.17
CA GLY A 79 -18.22 1.57 4.87
C GLY A 79 -17.17 2.52 5.47
N LEU A 80 -15.94 2.05 5.67
CA LEU A 80 -14.86 2.87 6.24
C LEU A 80 -14.21 3.76 5.16
N PRO A 81 -13.99 5.05 5.45
CA PRO A 81 -13.21 5.92 4.58
C PRO A 81 -11.71 5.57 4.64
N ALA A 82 -10.90 6.16 3.75
CA ALA A 82 -9.45 6.02 3.81
C ALA A 82 -8.92 6.47 5.19
N PRO A 83 -7.91 5.78 5.76
CA PRO A 83 -7.24 6.26 6.95
C PRO A 83 -6.70 7.67 6.71
N SER A 84 -7.06 8.63 7.55
CA SER A 84 -6.51 9.98 7.47
C SER A 84 -5.03 9.92 7.84
N VAL A 85 -4.12 10.28 6.94
CA VAL A 85 -2.69 10.44 7.26
C VAL A 85 -2.53 11.68 8.14
N GLY A 86 -2.75 11.48 9.44
CA GLY A 86 -2.73 12.51 10.47
C GLY A 86 -2.26 11.98 11.81
N ALA A 87 -1.30 11.03 11.81
CA ALA A 87 -0.45 10.66 12.94
C ALA A 87 0.53 9.57 12.49
N GLY A 88 1.75 9.94 12.12
CA GLY A 88 3.01 9.18 12.31
C GLY A 88 3.13 7.66 12.12
N THR A 89 2.20 6.94 11.48
CA THR A 89 2.31 5.49 11.30
C THR A 89 2.72 5.14 9.87
N PRO A 90 3.86 4.47 9.63
CA PRO A 90 4.15 3.93 8.31
C PRO A 90 3.11 2.88 7.94
N THR A 91 2.58 2.98 6.71
CA THR A 91 1.59 2.06 6.13
C THR A 91 2.23 0.69 5.91
N PHE A 92 2.30 -0.12 6.95
CA PHE A 92 2.50 -1.56 6.85
C PHE A 92 1.14 -2.22 7.04
N ILE A 93 0.50 -2.60 5.93
CA ILE A 93 -0.63 -3.54 5.96
C ILE A 93 -0.08 -4.93 6.31
N SER A 94 0.17 -5.15 7.61
CA SER A 94 0.56 -6.45 8.15
C SER A 94 -0.66 -7.35 8.25
N ASN A 95 -0.94 -8.11 7.20
CA ASN A 95 -1.62 -9.40 7.33
C ASN A 95 -0.59 -10.53 7.54
N VAL A 96 0.29 -10.38 8.54
CA VAL A 96 1.08 -11.52 9.05
C VAL A 96 0.28 -12.13 10.19
N VAL A 97 -0.57 -13.10 9.88
CA VAL A 97 -1.03 -14.07 10.88
C VAL A 97 0.18 -14.91 11.27
N VAL A 98 0.77 -14.61 12.42
CA VAL A 98 1.77 -15.49 13.04
C VAL A 98 1.03 -16.70 13.59
N ASN A 99 1.25 -17.87 12.97
CA ASN A 99 0.62 -19.13 13.38
C ASN A 99 1.31 -19.65 14.66
N PRO A 100 0.63 -19.85 15.80
CA PRO A 100 1.28 -20.27 17.05
C PRO A 100 1.69 -21.76 17.10
N ALA A 101 1.54 -22.53 16.02
CA ALA A 101 1.75 -23.99 16.04
C ALA A 101 3.13 -24.51 15.60
N THR A 102 4.10 -23.66 15.22
CA THR A 102 5.41 -24.11 14.69
C THR A 102 6.60 -23.58 15.47
N ARG A 103 6.58 -23.71 16.80
CA ARG A 103 7.78 -23.61 17.65
C ARG A 103 8.26 -25.01 18.04
N ARG A 104 8.95 -25.69 17.12
CA ARG A 104 9.96 -26.69 17.50
C ARG A 104 11.31 -26.20 17.02
N SER A 105 12.14 -25.95 18.02
CA SER A 105 13.56 -25.64 18.03
C SER A 105 14.37 -26.30 16.91
N ALA A 106 15.10 -25.48 16.15
CA ALA A 106 16.34 -25.88 15.52
C ALA A 106 17.45 -24.91 16.00
N PRO A 107 18.63 -25.40 16.42
CA PRO A 107 19.67 -24.56 16.99
C PRO A 107 20.35 -23.69 15.93
N VAL A 108 20.65 -22.44 16.29
CA VAL A 108 21.50 -21.53 15.52
C VAL A 108 22.91 -22.14 15.43
N ASN A 109 23.37 -22.43 14.21
CA ASN A 109 24.76 -22.78 13.95
C ASN A 109 25.55 -21.49 13.64
N THR A 110 26.42 -21.10 14.57
CA THR A 110 27.11 -19.80 14.64
C THR A 110 28.44 -19.76 13.87
N GLN A 111 28.57 -20.46 12.74
CA GLN A 111 29.87 -20.59 12.06
C GLN A 111 29.83 -20.43 10.55
N ARG A 112 29.76 -19.18 10.06
CA ARG A 112 30.53 -18.72 8.89
C ARG A 112 30.52 -17.19 8.76
N LEU A 113 31.25 -16.51 9.66
CA LEU A 113 31.85 -15.22 9.32
C LEU A 113 33.14 -15.51 8.56
N ARG A 114 33.24 -15.08 7.29
CA ARG A 114 34.43 -14.41 6.71
C ARG A 114 34.23 -14.10 5.22
N SER A 115 34.43 -12.82 4.93
CA SER A 115 35.03 -12.21 3.72
C SER A 115 34.36 -12.40 2.35
N LEU A 116 33.87 -11.28 1.79
CA LEU A 116 34.37 -10.53 0.61
C LEU A 116 33.23 -9.58 0.17
N ALA A 117 33.36 -8.32 -0.25
CA ALA A 117 34.36 -7.27 -0.17
C ALA A 117 33.62 -5.97 -0.61
N LYS A 118 34.07 -4.84 -0.06
CA LYS A 118 33.95 -3.44 -0.52
C LYS A 118 33.19 -3.19 -1.84
N VAL A 119 32.28 -2.21 -1.84
CA VAL A 119 32.37 -0.96 -2.63
C VAL A 119 31.08 -0.10 -2.54
N SER A 120 31.31 1.21 -2.43
CA SER A 120 30.44 2.35 -2.79
C SER A 120 29.36 2.86 -1.82
N SER A 121 29.83 3.75 -0.96
CA SER A 121 29.21 5.05 -0.61
C SER A 121 28.22 5.58 -1.67
N ARG A 122 26.96 5.78 -1.29
CA ARG A 122 26.10 6.81 -1.90
C ARG A 122 25.71 7.82 -0.84
N LYS A 123 26.24 9.03 -1.02
CA LYS A 123 25.92 10.23 -0.23
C LYS A 123 24.45 10.60 -0.43
N SER A 124 23.82 11.04 0.65
CA SER A 124 22.47 11.59 0.68
C SER A 124 22.30 12.78 -0.26
N ASN A 125 21.21 12.79 -1.03
CA ASN A 125 20.80 13.88 -1.94
C ASN A 125 20.58 15.23 -1.23
N HIS A 126 20.54 15.26 0.11
CA HIS A 126 20.42 16.49 0.89
C HIS A 126 21.68 17.37 0.83
N GLN A 127 22.85 16.80 0.54
CA GLN A 127 24.12 17.53 0.57
C GLN A 127 24.51 18.16 -0.77
N LEU A 128 23.76 17.87 -1.85
CA LEU A 128 23.95 18.46 -3.18
C LEU A 128 23.17 19.76 -3.39
N TYR A 129 22.13 20.02 -2.58
CA TYR A 129 21.29 21.21 -2.74
C TYR A 129 21.93 22.47 -2.14
N GLU A 130 22.64 22.36 -1.01
CA GLU A 130 23.32 23.48 -0.34
C GLU A 130 24.49 24.05 -1.16
N LYS A 131 25.23 23.21 -1.89
CA LYS A 131 26.38 23.68 -2.71
C LYS A 131 25.99 24.41 -4.00
N ALA A 132 24.76 24.24 -4.48
CA ALA A 132 24.28 24.91 -5.69
C ALA A 132 23.68 26.29 -5.40
N ILE A 133 23.25 26.54 -4.16
CA ILE A 133 22.65 27.82 -3.74
C ILE A 133 23.72 28.86 -3.37
N LEU A 134 24.85 28.41 -2.79
CA LEU A 134 25.94 29.30 -2.36
C LEU A 134 26.91 29.77 -3.47
N SER A 135 26.82 29.27 -4.70
CA SER A 135 27.70 29.68 -5.80
C SER A 135 27.12 30.72 -6.75
N LYS A 136 25.87 31.18 -6.52
CA LYS A 136 25.17 32.14 -7.40
C LYS A 136 24.97 33.53 -6.80
N THR A 137 25.55 33.85 -5.64
CA THR A 137 25.38 35.17 -4.99
C THR A 137 26.70 35.94 -4.80
N SER A 138 27.69 35.71 -5.64
CA SER A 138 28.91 36.53 -5.65
C SER A 138 29.40 36.71 -7.09
N LYS A 139 28.68 37.57 -7.82
CA LYS A 139 29.21 38.31 -8.97
C LYS A 139 28.31 39.52 -9.18
N ASP A 140 28.54 40.52 -8.34
CA ASP A 140 28.64 41.94 -8.66
C ASP A 140 29.14 42.68 -7.41
#